data_AF-A0A200QRM6-F1
#
_entry.id   AF-A0A200QRM6-F1
#
_cell.length_a   1.000
_cell.length_b   1.000
_cell.length_c   1.000
_cell.angle_alpha   90.00
_cell.angle_beta   90.00
_cell.angle_gamma   90.00
#
_symmetry.space_group_name_H-M   'P 1'
#
loop_
_entity.id
_entity.type
_entity.pdbx_description
1 polymer ?
#
loop_
_entity_poly.entity_id
_entity_poly.type
_entity_poly.pdbx_seq_one_letter_code
_entity_poly.pdbx_strand_id
1 'polypeptide(L)'
;MLPSMTADLVSLLGKRGVSNVQHLLNLPKTTLQSLIQNFAASLLYQDLQHFPCVHLRLKLQHRDRQGSRSRILNIRLENTNYKHKTSRAFVPRFPKVKDEAWWLVRGNVSTSELYALKRVSFSDRLVTNMDIPSSLTSLQHYSVGYFQHFIKSFP
;
A
#
# COMPACT_ATOMS: atom_id res chain seq x y z
N MET A 1 0.61 -2.33 14.39
CA MET A 1 0.68 -3.76 14.77
C MET A 1 -0.66 -4.42 14.51
N LEU A 2 -0.66 -5.66 14.02
CA LEU A 2 -1.87 -6.46 13.84
C LEU A 2 -2.54 -6.75 15.20
N PRO A 3 -3.88 -6.87 15.28
CA PRO A 3 -4.58 -7.21 16.52
C PRO A 3 -4.03 -8.45 17.24
N SER A 4 -3.80 -9.53 16.49
CA SER A 4 -3.28 -10.80 16.98
C SER A 4 -1.78 -10.78 17.32
N MET A 5 -1.07 -9.69 17.03
CA MET A 5 0.38 -9.62 17.16
C MET A 5 0.82 -9.35 18.61
N THR A 6 1.04 -10.42 19.37
CA THR A 6 1.61 -10.39 20.72
C THR A 6 3.15 -10.33 20.70
N ALA A 7 3.77 -9.92 21.81
CA ALA A 7 5.23 -9.89 21.91
C ALA A 7 5.87 -11.28 21.69
N ASP A 8 5.23 -12.33 22.22
CA ASP A 8 5.67 -13.72 22.02
C ASP A 8 5.59 -14.14 20.56
N LEU A 9 4.52 -13.75 19.87
CA LEU A 9 4.34 -14.05 18.45
C LEU A 9 5.39 -13.34 17.59
N VAL A 10 5.70 -12.07 17.90
CA VAL A 10 6.78 -11.31 17.22
C VAL A 10 8.13 -12.00 17.44
N SER A 11 8.43 -12.40 18.67
CA SER A 11 9.68 -13.10 19.00
C SER A 11 9.79 -14.45 18.26
N LEU A 12 8.70 -15.23 18.23
CA LEU A 12 8.62 -16.49 17.51
C LEU A 12 8.83 -16.31 15.99
N LEU A 13 8.14 -15.35 15.40
CA LEU A 13 8.28 -15.00 13.98
C LEU A 13 9.71 -14.56 13.66
N GLY A 14 10.31 -13.72 14.51
CA GLY A 14 11.70 -13.26 14.37
C GLY A 14 12.69 -14.42 14.40
N LYS A 15 12.56 -15.37 15.35
CA LYS A 15 13.39 -16.59 15.42
C LYS A 15 13.26 -17.48 14.17
N ARG A 16 12.15 -17.37 13.44
CA ARG A 16 11.87 -18.10 12.20
C ARG A 16 12.23 -17.30 10.93
N GLY A 17 12.89 -16.15 11.08
CA GLY A 17 13.33 -15.30 9.97
C GLY A 17 12.24 -14.38 9.41
N VAL A 18 11.10 -14.24 10.09
CA VAL A 18 10.02 -13.32 9.67
C VAL A 18 10.21 -11.96 10.33
N SER A 19 10.74 -11.00 9.57
CA SER A 19 11.11 -9.67 10.05
C SER A 19 10.12 -8.55 9.71
N ASN A 20 9.22 -8.77 8.74
CA ASN A 20 8.28 -7.74 8.30
C ASN A 20 6.96 -8.33 7.76
N VAL A 21 5.96 -7.46 7.61
CA VAL A 21 4.60 -7.83 7.16
C VAL A 21 4.61 -8.34 5.72
N GLN A 22 5.46 -7.81 4.83
CA GLN A 22 5.53 -8.27 3.44
C GLN A 22 5.99 -9.73 3.38
N HIS A 23 6.99 -10.11 4.16
CA HIS A 23 7.42 -11.50 4.27
C HIS A 23 6.27 -12.38 4.77
N LEU A 24 5.56 -11.92 5.81
CA LEU A 24 4.41 -12.63 6.37
C LEU A 24 3.26 -12.83 5.36
N LEU A 25 2.96 -11.82 4.52
CA LEU A 25 1.94 -11.89 3.47
C LEU A 25 2.31 -12.83 2.33
N ASN A 26 3.61 -13.04 2.09
CA ASN A 26 4.11 -13.91 1.03
C ASN A 26 4.23 -15.39 1.47
N LEU A 27 4.04 -15.70 2.77
CA LEU A 27 4.10 -17.07 3.26
C LEU A 27 2.84 -17.86 2.88
N PRO A 28 2.98 -19.13 2.42
CA PRO A 28 1.84 -20.03 2.28
C PRO A 28 1.12 -20.22 3.61
N LYS A 29 -0.21 -20.38 3.56
CA LYS A 29 -1.04 -20.59 4.77
C LYS A 29 -0.57 -21.79 5.60
N THR A 30 -0.16 -22.87 4.94
CA THR A 30 0.35 -24.09 5.59
C THR A 30 1.64 -23.83 6.36
N THR A 31 2.56 -23.05 5.77
CA THR A 31 3.79 -22.60 6.42
C THR A 31 3.47 -21.70 7.62
N LEU A 32 2.53 -20.78 7.48
CA LEU A 32 2.11 -19.90 8.58
C LEU A 32 1.51 -20.70 9.75
N GLN A 33 0.71 -21.74 9.46
CA GLN A 33 0.16 -22.64 10.47
C GLN A 33 1.24 -23.46 11.18
N SER A 34 2.21 -24.00 10.45
CA SER A 34 3.30 -24.79 11.05
C SER A 34 4.25 -23.92 11.90
N LEU A 35 4.39 -22.64 11.57
CA LEU A 35 5.26 -21.71 12.29
C LEU A 35 4.68 -21.27 13.65
N ILE A 36 3.35 -21.12 13.76
CA ILE A 36 2.71 -20.33 14.83
C ILE A 36 1.82 -21.18 15.75
N GLN A 37 1.65 -22.48 15.47
CA GLN A 37 0.70 -23.38 16.15
C GLN A 37 -0.77 -22.97 15.91
N ASN A 38 -1.68 -23.95 15.83
CA ASN A 38 -2.97 -23.82 15.13
C ASN A 38 -3.89 -22.67 15.59
N PHE A 39 -3.93 -22.32 16.88
CA PHE A 39 -4.89 -21.33 17.38
C PHE A 39 -4.52 -19.88 17.05
N ALA A 40 -3.24 -19.49 17.22
CA ALA A 40 -2.80 -18.14 16.87
C ALA A 40 -2.74 -17.92 15.35
N ALA A 41 -2.54 -18.99 14.57
CA ALA A 41 -2.49 -18.93 13.11
C ALA A 41 -3.83 -18.52 12.47
N SER A 42 -4.98 -18.88 13.05
CA SER A 42 -6.29 -18.53 12.50
C SER A 42 -6.59 -17.03 12.61
N LEU A 43 -6.37 -16.46 13.80
CA LEU A 43 -6.52 -15.03 14.07
C LEU A 43 -5.55 -14.20 13.23
N LEU A 44 -4.28 -14.62 13.16
CA LEU A 44 -3.31 -13.92 12.33
C LEU A 44 -3.69 -13.98 10.85
N TYR A 45 -4.14 -15.14 10.36
CA TYR A 45 -4.59 -15.26 8.97
C TYR A 45 -5.80 -14.35 8.68
N GLN A 46 -6.73 -14.24 9.63
CA GLN A 46 -7.86 -13.33 9.50
C GLN A 46 -7.40 -11.87 9.47
N ASP A 47 -6.48 -11.46 10.34
CA ASP A 47 -5.89 -10.12 10.31
C ASP A 47 -5.19 -9.83 8.97
N LEU A 48 -4.45 -10.81 8.42
CA LEU A 48 -3.72 -10.66 7.18
C LEU A 48 -4.63 -10.49 5.95
N GLN A 49 -5.85 -11.03 5.98
CA GLN A 49 -6.82 -10.86 4.89
C GLN A 49 -7.24 -9.41 4.69
N HIS A 50 -7.05 -8.55 5.69
CA HIS A 50 -7.41 -7.13 5.61
C HIS A 50 -6.35 -6.27 4.94
N PHE A 51 -5.16 -6.80 4.62
CA PHE A 51 -4.16 -6.00 3.93
C PHE A 51 -4.53 -5.81 2.46
N PRO A 52 -4.50 -4.57 1.94
CA PRO A 52 -4.67 -4.35 0.52
C PRO A 52 -3.46 -4.88 -0.25
N CYS A 53 -3.71 -5.63 -1.32
CA CYS A 53 -2.69 -6.00 -2.29
C CYS A 53 -2.99 -5.25 -3.58
N VAL A 54 -2.18 -4.25 -3.93
CA VAL A 54 -2.48 -3.35 -5.05
C VAL A 54 -1.45 -3.51 -6.16
N HIS A 55 -1.92 -3.80 -7.35
CA HIS A 55 -1.13 -3.80 -8.57
C HIS A 55 -1.23 -2.42 -9.24
N LEU A 56 -0.06 -1.82 -9.53
CA LEU A 56 0.07 -0.51 -10.16
C LEU A 56 0.55 -0.66 -11.61
N ARG A 57 -0.11 0.01 -12.53
CA ARG A 57 0.35 0.18 -13.92
C ARG A 57 0.42 1.66 -14.26
N LEU A 58 1.54 2.07 -14.84
CA LEU A 58 1.85 3.45 -15.20
C LEU A 58 2.07 3.57 -16.70
N LYS A 59 1.46 4.58 -17.33
CA LYS A 59 1.69 4.91 -18.74
C LYS A 59 1.85 6.42 -18.90
N LEU A 60 3.04 6.85 -19.31
CA LEU A 60 3.33 8.24 -19.61
C LEU A 60 2.80 8.59 -21.01
N GLN A 61 2.12 9.71 -21.13
CA GLN A 61 1.66 10.28 -22.40
C GLN A 61 2.16 11.71 -22.54
N HIS A 62 2.51 12.09 -23.76
CA HIS A 62 2.88 13.45 -24.11
C HIS A 62 1.63 14.19 -24.61
N ARG A 63 1.43 15.42 -24.12
CA ARG A 63 0.42 16.33 -24.61
C ARG A 63 1.09 17.61 -25.08
N ASP A 64 1.05 17.84 -26.39
CA ASP A 64 1.47 19.11 -26.98
C ASP A 64 0.23 19.99 -27.21
N ARG A 65 0.12 21.08 -26.45
CA ARG A 65 -0.88 22.15 -26.69
C ARG A 65 -0.16 23.49 -26.74
N GLN A 66 -0.23 24.16 -27.90
CA GLN A 66 0.12 25.58 -28.11
C GLN A 66 1.31 26.07 -27.26
N GLY A 67 2.49 25.47 -27.43
CA GLY A 67 3.74 25.93 -26.81
C GLY A 67 4.03 25.45 -25.38
N SER A 68 3.05 24.88 -24.67
CA SER A 68 3.28 24.23 -23.37
C SER A 68 3.32 22.71 -23.54
N ARG A 69 4.53 22.15 -23.47
CA ARG A 69 4.71 20.69 -23.38
C ARG A 69 4.26 20.27 -21.98
N SER A 70 3.22 19.46 -21.87
CA SER A 70 2.83 18.82 -20.60
C SER A 70 2.85 17.30 -20.76
N ARG A 71 3.16 16.60 -19.66
CA ARG A 71 3.13 15.14 -19.63
C ARG A 71 2.01 14.69 -18.71
N ILE A 72 1.24 13.71 -19.18
CA ILE A 72 0.16 13.11 -18.41
C ILE A 72 0.61 11.70 -18.03
N LEU A 73 0.67 11.43 -16.73
CA LEU A 73 0.84 10.07 -16.24
C LEU A 73 -0.53 9.42 -16.04
N ASN A 74 -0.81 8.41 -16.84
CA ASN A 74 -1.95 7.55 -16.64
C ASN A 74 -1.60 6.46 -15.62
N ILE A 75 -2.47 6.30 -14.65
CA ILE A 75 -2.28 5.46 -13.47
C ILE A 75 -3.47 4.51 -13.40
N ARG A 76 -3.19 3.21 -13.42
CA ARG A 76 -4.18 2.17 -13.17
C ARG A 76 -3.80 1.40 -11.91
N LEU A 77 -4.73 1.35 -10.97
CA LEU A 77 -4.64 0.58 -9.74
C LEU A 77 -5.65 -0.55 -9.79
N GLU A 78 -5.26 -1.72 -9.30
CA GLU A 78 -6.11 -2.90 -9.20
C GLU A 78 -5.81 -3.63 -7.90
N ASN A 79 -6.84 -3.85 -7.09
CA ASN A 79 -6.76 -4.61 -5.86
C ASN A 79 -6.82 -6.11 -6.18
N THR A 80 -5.73 -6.80 -5.95
CA THR A 80 -5.59 -8.24 -6.19
C THR A 80 -5.98 -9.08 -4.99
N ASN A 81 -6.25 -8.46 -3.83
CA ASN A 81 -6.81 -9.18 -2.68
C ASN A 81 -8.33 -9.30 -2.84
N TYR A 82 -8.77 -10.38 -3.49
CA TYR A 82 -10.18 -10.67 -3.75
C TYR A 82 -11.04 -10.85 -2.48
N LYS A 83 -10.42 -11.10 -1.32
CA LYS A 83 -11.11 -11.19 -0.03
C LYS A 83 -11.34 -9.81 0.60
N HIS A 84 -10.61 -8.81 0.14
CA HIS A 84 -10.66 -7.44 0.64
C HIS A 84 -11.33 -6.51 -0.37
N LYS A 85 -12.67 -6.60 -0.48
CA LYS A 85 -13.47 -5.77 -1.41
C LYS A 85 -14.13 -4.56 -0.75
N THR A 86 -13.82 -4.30 0.51
CA THR A 86 -14.43 -3.21 1.27
C THR A 86 -13.69 -1.89 1.01
N SER A 87 -14.44 -0.78 0.98
CA SER A 87 -13.85 0.56 0.98
C SER A 87 -13.41 1.00 2.38
N ARG A 88 -13.54 0.12 3.38
CA ARG A 88 -13.33 0.40 4.80
C ARG A 88 -11.92 0.03 5.23
N ALA A 89 -11.26 0.97 5.90
CA ALA A 89 -9.96 0.72 6.47
C ALA A 89 -10.07 -0.22 7.67
N PHE A 90 -9.22 -1.24 7.71
CA PHE A 90 -9.10 -2.10 8.88
C PHE A 90 -8.30 -1.41 9.98
N VAL A 91 -9.01 -0.70 10.86
CA VAL A 91 -8.42 0.08 11.97
C VAL A 91 -8.99 -0.35 13.33
N PRO A 92 -8.71 -1.58 13.78
CA PRO A 92 -9.35 -2.21 14.94
C PRO A 92 -9.11 -1.50 16.29
N ARG A 93 -8.10 -0.63 16.37
CA ARG A 93 -7.79 0.17 17.56
C ARG A 93 -8.21 1.64 17.43
N PHE A 94 -8.78 2.03 16.30
CA PHE A 94 -9.23 3.39 16.07
C PHE A 94 -10.72 3.48 16.39
N PRO A 95 -11.15 4.44 17.24
CA PRO A 95 -12.51 4.45 17.79
C PRO A 95 -13.59 4.77 16.76
N LYS A 96 -13.21 5.32 15.60
CA LYS A 96 -14.14 5.69 14.54
C LYS A 96 -13.94 4.82 13.31
N VAL A 97 -15.07 4.49 12.73
CA VAL A 97 -15.22 4.09 11.33
C VAL A 97 -14.34 4.94 10.39
N LYS A 98 -13.54 4.30 9.52
CA LYS A 98 -12.69 4.96 8.51
C LYS A 98 -12.77 4.26 7.16
N ASP A 99 -12.70 5.07 6.11
CA ASP A 99 -12.61 4.62 4.73
C ASP A 99 -11.15 4.60 4.28
N GLU A 100 -10.84 3.69 3.36
CA GLU A 100 -9.54 3.60 2.74
C GLU A 100 -9.30 4.75 1.77
N ALA A 101 -8.11 5.32 1.86
CA ALA A 101 -7.64 6.36 0.97
C ALA A 101 -6.15 6.17 0.71
N TRP A 102 -5.73 6.57 -0.48
CA TRP A 102 -4.40 6.37 -1.01
C TRP A 102 -3.86 7.71 -1.49
N TRP A 103 -2.55 7.90 -1.35
CA TRP A 103 -1.85 9.02 -1.95
C TRP A 103 -0.97 8.51 -3.08
N LEU A 104 -1.25 9.01 -4.28
CA LEU A 104 -0.36 8.87 -5.42
C LEU A 104 0.67 9.99 -5.29
N VAL A 105 1.94 9.61 -5.16
CA VAL A 105 3.04 10.55 -4.91
C VAL A 105 4.04 10.45 -6.04
N ARG A 106 4.35 11.60 -6.64
CA ARG A 106 5.44 11.73 -7.61
C ARG A 106 6.43 12.75 -7.08
N GLY A 107 7.66 12.31 -6.87
CA GLY A 107 8.76 13.16 -6.43
C GLY A 107 10.11 12.56 -6.81
N ASN A 108 11.18 13.27 -6.48
CA ASN A 108 12.55 12.81 -6.60
C ASN A 108 13.13 12.60 -5.21
N VAL A 109 13.47 11.34 -4.90
CA VAL A 109 13.98 10.97 -3.58
C VAL A 109 15.38 11.54 -3.33
N SER A 110 16.20 11.68 -4.37
CA SER A 110 17.57 12.19 -4.26
C SER A 110 17.60 13.70 -3.99
N THR A 111 16.67 14.46 -4.55
CA THR A 111 16.55 15.91 -4.31
C THR A 111 15.52 16.26 -3.23
N SER A 112 14.78 15.27 -2.72
CA SER A 112 13.66 15.46 -1.78
C SER A 112 12.55 16.39 -2.31
N GLU A 113 12.36 16.45 -3.63
CA GLU A 113 11.34 17.30 -4.26
C GLU A 113 10.04 16.54 -4.51
N LEU A 114 8.91 17.17 -4.20
CA LEU A 114 7.57 16.66 -4.52
C LEU A 114 7.04 17.37 -5.77
N TYR A 115 6.76 16.62 -6.82
CA TYR A 115 6.27 17.16 -8.09
C TYR A 115 4.76 17.10 -8.21
N ALA A 116 4.13 16.05 -7.68
CA ALA A 116 2.68 15.93 -7.69
C ALA A 116 2.17 14.99 -6.59
N LEU A 117 0.98 15.30 -6.09
CA LEU A 117 0.31 14.57 -5.02
C LEU A 117 -1.18 14.50 -5.33
N LYS A 118 -1.76 13.29 -5.34
CA LYS A 118 -3.19 13.10 -5.59
C LYS A 118 -3.78 12.10 -4.62
N ARG A 119 -4.84 12.50 -3.91
CA ARG A 119 -5.63 11.60 -3.07
C ARG A 119 -6.60 10.81 -3.94
N VAL A 120 -6.68 9.51 -3.73
CA VAL A 120 -7.63 8.63 -4.41
C VAL A 120 -8.23 7.62 -3.43
N SER A 121 -9.41 7.12 -3.76
CA SER A 121 -10.08 6.02 -3.06
C SER A 121 -10.62 5.05 -4.11
N PHE A 122 -10.50 3.76 -3.86
CA PHE A 122 -10.99 2.70 -4.73
C PHE A 122 -11.12 1.39 -3.95
N SER A 123 -12.08 0.54 -4.33
CA SER A 123 -12.29 -0.77 -3.68
C SER A 123 -11.72 -1.93 -4.51
N ASP A 124 -11.83 -1.82 -5.85
CA ASP A 124 -11.41 -2.87 -6.79
C ASP A 124 -10.43 -2.31 -7.82
N ARG A 125 -10.88 -1.41 -8.69
CA ARG A 125 -10.06 -0.83 -9.76
C ARG A 125 -10.21 0.69 -9.81
N LEU A 126 -9.13 1.36 -10.19
CA LEU A 126 -9.13 2.79 -10.47
C LEU A 126 -8.27 3.09 -11.69
N VAL A 127 -8.80 3.92 -12.59
CA VAL A 127 -8.02 4.56 -13.65
C VAL A 127 -8.06 6.05 -13.41
N THR A 128 -6.89 6.67 -13.34
CA THR A 128 -6.77 8.10 -13.09
C THR A 128 -5.53 8.65 -13.77
N ASN A 129 -5.39 9.97 -13.77
CA ASN A 129 -4.22 10.64 -14.31
C ASN A 129 -3.65 11.68 -13.36
N MET A 130 -2.42 12.10 -13.64
CA MET A 130 -1.70 13.15 -12.92
C MET A 130 -0.85 13.92 -13.92
N ASP A 131 -0.95 15.24 -13.88
CA ASP A 131 -0.10 16.11 -14.69
C ASP A 131 1.31 16.17 -14.09
N ILE A 132 2.31 16.14 -14.96
CA ILE A 132 3.72 16.14 -14.58
C ILE A 132 4.47 17.22 -15.39
N PRO A 133 5.36 17.99 -14.75
CA PRO A 133 6.26 18.91 -15.45
C PRO A 133 7.03 18.23 -16.58
N SER A 134 7.11 18.88 -17.74
CA SER A 134 7.74 18.33 -18.95
C SER A 134 9.27 18.22 -18.88
N SER A 135 9.89 18.94 -17.94
CA SER A 135 11.31 18.87 -17.60
C SER A 135 11.71 17.51 -17.01
N LEU A 136 10.74 16.72 -16.52
CA LEU A 136 10.99 15.42 -15.93
C LEU A 136 11.06 14.36 -17.02
N THR A 137 12.28 14.04 -17.47
CA THR A 137 12.56 13.09 -18.57
C THR A 137 12.55 11.63 -18.14
N SER A 138 12.84 11.31 -16.87
CA SER A 138 12.94 9.92 -16.41
C SER A 138 11.73 9.47 -15.60
N LEU A 139 11.29 8.22 -15.81
CA LEU A 139 10.31 7.53 -14.96
C LEU A 139 10.90 7.16 -13.58
N GLN A 140 12.06 7.71 -13.19
CA GLN A 140 12.75 7.30 -11.97
C GLN A 140 11.97 7.77 -10.75
N HIS A 141 11.69 6.83 -9.84
CA HIS A 141 11.04 7.01 -8.53
C HIS A 141 9.53 7.35 -8.58
N TYR A 142 8.70 6.33 -8.79
CA TYR A 142 7.27 6.37 -8.46
C TYR A 142 7.02 5.58 -7.18
N SER A 143 6.36 6.20 -6.22
CA SER A 143 5.91 5.52 -5.01
C SER A 143 4.40 5.68 -4.90
N VAL A 144 3.69 4.56 -4.87
CA VAL A 144 2.32 4.54 -4.37
C VAL A 144 2.41 4.22 -2.90
N GLY A 145 2.13 5.23 -2.07
CA GLY A 145 2.10 5.08 -0.63
C GLY A 145 0.72 4.63 -0.20
N TYR A 146 0.61 3.43 0.38
CA TYR A 146 -0.48 3.14 1.30
C TYR A 146 -0.19 3.87 2.60
N PHE A 147 -0.68 5.09 2.73
CA PHE A 147 -0.80 5.70 4.05
C PHE A 147 -2.10 5.21 4.68
N GLN A 148 -2.11 3.96 5.14
CA GLN A 148 -2.91 3.68 6.32
C GLN A 148 -2.39 4.62 7.39
N HIS A 149 -3.28 5.29 8.10
CA HIS A 149 -2.96 6.19 9.19
C HIS A 149 -2.22 5.45 10.33
N PHE A 150 -0.98 5.03 10.11
CA PHE A 150 0.05 5.02 11.13
C PHE A 150 0.57 6.46 11.17
N ILE A 151 -0.26 7.35 11.70
CA ILE A 151 0.31 8.33 12.62
C ILE A 151 0.89 7.46 13.72
N LYS A 152 2.17 7.16 13.54
CA LYS A 152 3.12 7.03 14.61
C LYS A 152 2.78 8.14 15.62
N SER A 153 1.95 7.82 16.60
CA SER A 153 2.22 8.27 17.96
C SER A 153 3.61 7.72 18.26
N PHE A 154 4.63 8.51 17.95
CA PHE A 154 5.89 8.38 18.66
C PHE A 154 5.75 9.24 19.92
N PRO A 155 6.39 8.82 21.03
CA PRO A 155 6.48 9.63 22.23
C PRO A 155 7.13 10.99 21.96
#